data_AF-A0A1Q3SRW2-F1
#
_entry.id   AF-A0A1Q3SRW2-F1
#
_cell.length_a   1.000
_cell.length_b   1.000
_cell.length_c   1.000
_cell.angle_alpha   90.00
_cell.angle_beta   90.00
_cell.angle_gamma   90.00
#
_symmetry.space_group_name_H-M   'P 1'
#
loop_
_entity.id
_entity.type
_entity.pdbx_description
1 polymer ?
#
loop_
_entity_poly.entity_id
_entity_poly.type
_entity_poly.pdbx_seq_one_letter_code
_entity_poly.pdbx_strand_id
1 'polypeptide(L)'
;MTMSQLTPELEALMKKRAQLDARIQNLKAKESSQQRKDDTRRKILVGSYILDKNQKAGTLEKIIQELDKFLSKPNDRALFDLPPRDEKASSQPETV
;
A
#
# COMPACT_ATOMS: atom_id res chain seq x y z
N MET A 1 45.13 29.59 -23.66
CA MET A 1 44.73 29.68 -22.24
C MET A 1 43.31 30.23 -22.24
N THR A 2 42.24 29.49 -21.92
CA THR A 2 41.94 28.95 -20.58
C THR A 2 40.85 27.85 -20.69
N MET A 3 41.23 26.58 -20.50
CA MET A 3 40.32 25.44 -20.30
C MET A 3 40.63 24.77 -18.95
N SER A 4 40.89 25.56 -17.90
CA SER A 4 41.45 25.04 -16.64
C SER A 4 40.70 25.46 -15.37
N GLN A 5 39.61 26.22 -15.48
CA GLN A 5 38.84 26.67 -14.31
C GLN A 5 37.42 26.08 -14.23
N LEU A 6 36.99 25.31 -15.24
CA LEU A 6 35.65 24.75 -15.28
C LEU A 6 35.48 23.44 -14.49
N THR A 7 36.56 22.79 -14.05
CA THR A 7 36.49 21.45 -13.44
C THR A 7 36.14 21.42 -11.94
N PRO A 8 36.70 22.27 -11.05
CA PRO A 8 36.44 22.14 -9.61
C PRO A 8 35.08 22.72 -9.22
N GLU A 9 34.64 23.80 -9.87
CA GLU A 9 33.30 24.37 -9.66
C GLU A 9 32.22 23.40 -10.17
N LEU A 10 32.45 22.75 -11.30
CA LEU A 10 31.57 21.71 -11.82
C LEU A 10 31.49 20.49 -10.88
N GLU A 11 32.62 19.99 -10.38
CA GLU A 11 32.64 18.90 -9.39
C GLU A 11 31.89 19.28 -8.11
N ALA A 12 32.08 20.50 -7.60
CA ALA A 12 31.36 21.00 -6.44
C ALA A 12 29.84 21.05 -6.68
N LEU A 13 29.42 21.52 -7.86
CA LEU A 13 28.01 21.54 -8.26
C LEU A 13 27.43 20.12 -8.41
N MET A 14 28.17 19.18 -9.01
CA MET A 14 27.76 17.78 -9.13
C MET A 14 27.60 17.11 -7.77
N LYS A 15 28.56 17.34 -6.85
CA LYS A 15 28.47 16.83 -5.48
C LYS A 15 27.27 17.39 -4.75
N LYS A 16 27.01 18.69 -4.88
CA LYS A 16 25.85 19.36 -4.27
C LYS A 16 24.54 18.83 -4.84
N ARG A 17 24.46 18.59 -6.16
CA ARG A 17 23.31 17.95 -6.80
C ARG A 17 23.08 16.55 -6.26
N ALA A 18 24.11 15.71 -6.18
CA ALA A 18 23.98 14.36 -5.65
C ALA A 18 23.49 14.35 -4.19
N GLN A 19 23.95 15.29 -3.36
CA GLN A 19 23.48 15.46 -1.99
C GLN A 19 22.00 15.88 -1.93
N LEU A 20 21.57 16.81 -2.79
CA LEU A 20 20.18 17.24 -2.86
C LEU A 20 19.28 16.11 -3.36
N ASP A 21 19.71 15.38 -4.39
CA ASP A 21 18.97 14.23 -4.93
C ASP A 21 18.78 13.15 -3.87
N ALA A 22 19.84 12.81 -3.12
CA ALA A 22 19.74 11.88 -2.00
C ALA A 22 18.75 12.37 -0.91
N ARG A 23 18.75 13.67 -0.60
CA ARG A 23 17.80 14.26 0.36
C ARG A 23 16.36 14.22 -0.14
N ILE A 24 16.14 14.48 -1.43
CA ILE A 24 14.82 14.38 -2.07
C ILE A 24 14.30 12.94 -1.98
N GLN A 25 15.14 11.95 -2.31
CA GLN A 25 14.74 10.53 -2.25
C GLN A 25 14.39 10.11 -0.82
N ASN A 26 15.17 10.53 0.17
CA ASN A 26 14.86 10.25 1.58
C ASN A 26 13.53 10.87 2.04
N LEU A 27 13.24 12.10 1.63
CA LEU A 27 11.97 12.76 1.96
C LEU A 27 10.77 12.07 1.29
N LYS A 28 10.90 11.71 0.01
CA LYS A 28 9.87 10.94 -0.72
C LYS A 28 9.61 9.57 -0.07
N ALA A 29 10.66 8.87 0.32
CA ALA A 29 10.54 7.58 1.00
C ALA A 29 9.82 7.73 2.36
N LYS A 30 10.13 8.78 3.12
CA LYS A 30 9.45 9.09 4.38
C LYS A 30 7.97 9.41 4.17
N GLU A 31 7.65 10.24 3.19
CA GLU A 31 6.26 10.58 2.85
C GLU A 31 5.47 9.34 2.42
N SER A 32 6.03 8.53 1.52
CA SER A 32 5.42 7.27 1.09
C SER A 32 5.19 6.29 2.25
N SER A 33 6.15 6.19 3.18
CA SER A 33 5.98 5.39 4.40
C SER A 33 4.85 5.92 5.28
N GLN A 34 4.75 7.25 5.45
CA GLN A 34 3.69 7.87 6.23
C GLN A 34 2.32 7.64 5.60
N GLN A 35 2.20 7.82 4.28
CA GLN A 35 0.97 7.55 3.54
C GLN A 35 0.51 6.10 3.69
N ARG A 36 1.42 5.12 3.61
CA ARG A 36 1.08 3.70 3.84
C ARG A 36 0.59 3.44 5.28
N LYS A 37 1.20 4.09 6.28
CA LYS A 37 0.76 3.98 7.68
C LYS A 37 -0.64 4.56 7.88
N ASP A 38 -0.89 5.73 7.31
CA ASP A 38 -2.17 6.42 7.43
C ASP A 38 -3.29 5.69 6.68
N ASP A 39 -3.00 5.15 5.49
CA ASP A 39 -3.92 4.29 4.75
C ASP A 39 -4.25 3.00 5.51
N THR A 40 -3.23 2.33 6.06
CA THR A 40 -3.43 1.13 6.91
C THR A 40 -4.30 1.47 8.12
N ARG A 41 -4.00 2.58 8.81
CA ARG A 41 -4.78 3.03 9.97
C ARG A 41 -6.23 3.34 9.59
N ARG A 42 -6.46 3.98 8.45
CA ARG A 42 -7.82 4.27 7.95
C ARG A 42 -8.60 2.98 7.69
N LYS A 43 -8.00 2.00 7.00
CA LYS A 43 -8.62 0.71 6.71
C LYS A 43 -8.99 -0.05 7.98
N ILE A 44 -8.08 -0.08 8.97
CA ILE A 44 -8.33 -0.70 10.27
C ILE A 44 -9.51 -0.02 10.98
N LEU A 45 -9.50 1.31 11.10
CA LEU A 45 -10.56 2.04 11.81
C LEU A 45 -11.93 1.85 11.16
N VAL A 46 -12.00 1.91 9.83
CA VAL A 46 -13.25 1.66 9.10
C VAL A 46 -13.73 0.23 9.33
N GLY A 47 -12.83 -0.75 9.23
CA GLY A 47 -13.15 -2.16 9.50
C GLY A 47 -13.67 -2.37 10.93
N SER A 48 -12.97 -1.86 11.93
CA SER A 48 -13.38 -1.96 13.34
C SER A 48 -14.76 -1.35 13.59
N TYR A 49 -15.04 -0.19 13.00
CA TYR A 49 -16.34 0.46 13.14
C TYR A 49 -17.47 -0.35 12.49
N ILE A 50 -17.25 -0.87 11.27
CA ILE A 50 -18.25 -1.69 10.57
C ILE A 50 -18.53 -2.98 11.36
N LEU A 51 -17.50 -3.65 11.88
CA LEU A 51 -17.65 -4.85 12.69
C LEU A 51 -18.48 -4.58 13.94
N ASP A 52 -18.13 -3.56 14.74
CA ASP A 52 -18.85 -3.19 15.95
C ASP A 52 -20.32 -2.84 15.66
N LYS A 53 -20.58 -2.06 14.60
CA LYS A 53 -21.93 -1.68 14.18
C LYS A 53 -22.79 -2.90 13.84
N ASN A 54 -22.25 -3.85 13.07
CA ASN A 54 -23.01 -5.01 12.59
C ASN A 54 -23.16 -6.08 13.66
N GLN A 55 -22.20 -6.19 14.58
CA GLN A 55 -22.33 -7.05 15.75
C GLN A 55 -23.49 -6.57 16.63
N LYS A 56 -23.59 -5.26 16.89
CA LYS A 56 -24.72 -4.66 17.64
C LYS A 56 -26.06 -4.80 16.93
N ALA A 57 -26.06 -4.74 15.60
CA ALA A 57 -27.27 -4.89 14.79
C ALA A 57 -27.66 -6.35 14.49
N GLY A 58 -26.82 -7.34 14.86
CA GLY A 58 -27.04 -8.75 14.53
C GLY A 58 -26.92 -9.07 13.03
N THR A 59 -26.25 -8.23 12.24
CA THR A 59 -26.14 -8.36 10.77
C THR A 59 -24.76 -8.85 10.31
N LEU A 60 -23.94 -9.39 11.21
CA LEU A 60 -22.57 -9.82 10.91
C LEU A 60 -22.51 -10.92 9.83
N GLU A 61 -23.45 -11.85 9.83
CA GLU A 61 -23.52 -12.93 8.82
C GLU A 61 -23.62 -12.39 7.39
N LYS A 62 -24.35 -11.28 7.19
CA LYS A 62 -24.46 -10.64 5.86
C LYS A 62 -23.11 -10.14 5.37
N ILE A 63 -22.28 -9.62 6.28
CA ILE A 63 -20.93 -9.19 5.92
C ILE A 63 -20.06 -10.40 5.54
N ILE A 64 -20.14 -11.49 6.30
CA ILE A 64 -19.38 -12.70 6.02
C ILE A 64 -19.74 -13.26 4.63
N GLN A 65 -21.02 -13.23 4.26
CA GLN A 65 -21.47 -13.62 2.91
C GLN A 65 -20.93 -12.71 1.79
N GLU A 66 -20.80 -11.42 2.03
CA GLU A 66 -20.17 -10.51 1.06
C GLU A 66 -18.65 -10.72 1.00
N LEU A 67 -18.00 -10.98 2.14
CA LEU A 67 -16.58 -11.33 2.19
C LEU A 67 -16.28 -12.64 1.47
N ASP A 68 -17.19 -13.62 1.50
CA ASP A 68 -17.08 -14.86 0.75
C ASP A 68 -16.97 -14.64 -0.77
N LYS A 69 -17.69 -13.65 -1.29
CA LYS A 69 -17.64 -13.29 -2.71
C LYS A 69 -16.34 -12.54 -3.06
N PHE A 70 -15.87 -11.71 -2.13
CA PHE A 70 -14.73 -10.80 -2.33
C PHE A 70 -13.36 -11.47 -2.11
N LEU A 71 -13.22 -12.31 -1.09
CA LEU A 71 -11.93 -12.91 -0.73
C LEU A 71 -11.62 -14.12 -1.63
N SER A 72 -10.49 -14.07 -2.31
CA SER A 72 -10.00 -15.18 -3.14
C SER A 72 -8.94 -16.03 -2.44
N LYS A 73 -8.07 -15.42 -1.64
CA LYS A 73 -6.92 -16.09 -1.02
C LYS A 73 -7.37 -17.02 0.12
N PRO A 74 -6.93 -18.29 0.14
CA PRO A 74 -7.29 -19.24 1.20
C PRO A 74 -6.95 -18.75 2.61
N ASN A 75 -5.78 -18.13 2.80
CA ASN A 75 -5.35 -17.62 4.10
C ASN A 75 -6.26 -16.50 4.62
N ASP A 76 -6.72 -15.61 3.73
CA ASP A 76 -7.60 -14.50 4.12
C ASP A 76 -9.01 -15.02 4.41
N ARG A 77 -9.49 -16.00 3.64
CA ARG A 77 -10.79 -16.68 3.84
C ARG A 77 -10.84 -17.43 5.17
N ALA A 78 -9.74 -18.07 5.57
CA ALA A 78 -9.63 -18.77 6.85
C ALA A 78 -9.79 -17.85 8.07
N LEU A 79 -9.49 -16.55 7.94
CA LEU A 79 -9.72 -15.57 9.03
C LEU A 79 -11.19 -15.35 9.36
N PHE A 80 -12.10 -15.78 8.47
CA PHE A 80 -13.55 -15.62 8.60
C PHE A 80 -14.28 -16.96 8.55
N ASP A 81 -13.58 -18.07 8.80
CA ASP A 81 -14.13 -19.44 8.76
C ASP A 81 -14.78 -19.81 7.41
N LEU A 82 -14.32 -19.19 6.32
CA LEU A 82 -14.82 -19.45 4.97
C LEU A 82 -14.05 -20.61 4.32
N PRO A 83 -14.73 -21.52 3.59
CA PRO A 83 -14.06 -22.62 2.90
C PRO A 83 -13.13 -22.09 1.80
N PRO A 84 -12.02 -22.80 1.49
CA PRO A 84 -11.15 -22.42 0.37
C PRO A 84 -11.95 -22.44 -0.93
N ARG A 85 -11.65 -21.50 -1.84
CA ARG A 85 -12.27 -21.44 -3.15
C ARG A 85 -11.42 -22.25 -4.13
N ASP A 86 -12.05 -23.15 -4.89
CA ASP A 86 -11.33 -23.93 -5.90
C ASP A 86 -10.64 -23.00 -6.90
N GLU A 87 -9.31 -23.13 -7.01
CA GLU A 87 -8.44 -22.23 -7.79
C GLU A 87 -8.78 -22.19 -9.30
N LYS A 88 -9.61 -23.10 -9.79
CA LYS A 88 -9.96 -23.21 -11.22
C LYS A 88 -10.87 -22.10 -11.75
N ALA A 89 -11.45 -21.24 -10.90
CA ALA A 89 -12.42 -20.22 -11.31
C ALA A 89 -11.91 -18.76 -11.32
N SER A 90 -10.68 -18.48 -10.89
CA SER A 90 -10.19 -17.08 -10.72
C SER A 90 -9.21 -16.60 -11.81
N SER A 91 -8.94 -17.41 -12.84
CA SER A 91 -8.05 -17.01 -13.94
C SER A 91 -8.85 -16.44 -15.12
N GLN A 92 -9.30 -15.18 -15.02
CA GLN A 92 -9.46 -14.33 -16.20
C GLN A 92 -8.85 -12.94 -15.95
N PRO A 93 -8.22 -12.34 -16.97
CA PRO A 93 -7.43 -11.12 -16.85
C PRO A 93 -8.32 -9.90 -17.11
N GLU A 94 -8.43 -8.98 -16.15
CA GLU A 94 -8.96 -7.65 -16.46
C GLU A 94 -7.85 -6.81 -17.08
N THR A 95 -7.95 -6.72 -18.41
CA THR A 95 -7.25 -5.74 -19.25
C THR A 95 -8.26 -4.62 -19.50
N VAL A 96 -7.97 -3.40 -19.04
CA VAL A 96 -8.50 -2.14 -19.61
C VAL A 96 -7.40 -1.10 -19.55
#